data_AF-B9TCY1-F1
#
_entry.id   AF-B9TCY1-F1
#
_cell.length_a   1.000
_cell.length_b   1.000
_cell.length_c   1.000
_cell.angle_alpha   90.00
_cell.angle_beta   90.00
_cell.angle_gamma   90.00
#
_symmetry.space_group_name_H-M   'P 1'
#
loop_
_entity.id
_entity.type
_entity.pdbx_description
1 polymer ?
#
loop_
_entity_poly.entity_id
_entity_poly.type
_entity_poly.pdbx_seq_one_letter_code
_entity_poly.pdbx_strand_id
1 'polypeptide(L)'
;MLVCYDHHRLIDAIDPEAYPIATLQDMRRDHMRRVNELLGQLAWARAMPLVIRGGIAGQSPAVTFREISEALESIQLSAMHSDGEHLTMAPIERPEVHYGYKILSQLEPGLNRLITACQSGSYRPTADNTLAVFAIHDTPVLVLAGRILGEARTAHVLQRTRGAPSPWRWVDPNKNTSTVDLVTNVKATGATGASIGLLTIAISDNYQDAWIPDATRQLAGAGQMTWISISAQKPGINIVEAPCDLERIMKEIRDGFRRLQGDFQVKEIHLIIVAPVSVAFSIGQALQPGNHLPITVFHRVNATRPFESAIKISSDKVENADGAPVISIRLQ
;
A
#
# COMPACT_ATOMS: atom_id res chain seq x y z
N MET A 1 20.15 -1.93 39.30
CA MET A 1 21.45 -2.24 38.69
C MET A 1 21.79 -3.64 39.12
N LEU A 2 22.08 -4.56 38.21
CA LEU A 2 22.51 -5.90 38.59
C LEU A 2 24.02 -5.86 38.83
N VAL A 3 24.46 -6.19 40.05
CA VAL A 3 25.87 -6.29 40.41
C VAL A 3 26.13 -7.66 41.03
N CYS A 4 27.37 -8.14 40.96
CA CYS A 4 27.72 -9.40 41.62
C CYS A 4 27.74 -9.24 43.15
N TYR A 5 27.85 -10.37 43.84
CA TYR A 5 27.89 -10.44 45.31
C TYR A 5 28.93 -9.50 45.93
N ASP A 6 30.17 -9.49 45.41
CA ASP A 6 31.26 -8.70 45.98
C ASP A 6 30.99 -7.20 45.89
N HIS A 7 30.44 -6.74 44.76
CA HIS A 7 30.09 -5.34 44.56
C HIS A 7 28.86 -4.93 45.36
N HIS A 8 27.89 -5.83 45.57
CA HIS A 8 26.77 -5.57 46.48
C HIS A 8 27.27 -5.35 47.92
N ARG A 9 28.16 -6.24 48.39
CA ARG A 9 28.78 -6.11 49.72
C ARG A 9 29.63 -4.85 49.86
N LEU A 10 30.33 -4.45 48.80
CA LEU A 10 31.09 -3.20 48.76
C LEU A 10 30.20 -1.98 48.99
N ILE A 11 29.12 -1.88 48.22
CA ILE A 11 28.19 -0.74 48.23
C ILE A 11 27.42 -0.66 49.55
N ASP A 12 26.92 -1.81 50.05
CA ASP A 12 25.97 -1.80 51.16
C ASP A 12 26.65 -1.87 52.54
N ALA A 13 27.86 -2.42 52.65
CA ALA A 13 28.47 -2.75 53.94
C ALA A 13 29.93 -2.32 54.13
N ILE A 14 30.74 -2.23 53.07
CA ILE A 14 32.18 -1.92 53.20
C ILE A 14 32.45 -0.44 53.02
N ASP A 15 31.85 0.20 52.02
CA ASP A 15 32.10 1.61 51.68
C ASP A 15 30.83 2.33 51.17
N PRO A 16 29.80 2.49 52.00
CA PRO A 16 28.56 3.14 51.57
C PRO A 16 28.73 4.65 51.29
N GLU A 17 29.72 5.30 51.91
CA GLU A 17 29.96 6.74 51.71
C GLU A 17 30.50 7.06 50.31
N ALA A 18 31.29 6.16 49.71
CA ALA A 18 31.76 6.32 48.33
C ALA A 18 30.68 6.04 47.27
N TYR A 19 29.60 5.34 47.63
CA TYR A 19 28.50 4.96 46.73
C TYR A 19 27.14 5.51 47.17
N PRO A 20 26.99 6.83 47.32
CA PRO A 20 25.69 7.42 47.63
C PRO A 20 24.70 7.18 46.49
N ILE A 21 23.41 7.29 46.78
CA ILE A 21 22.32 7.04 45.82
C ILE A 21 22.52 7.80 44.50
N ALA A 22 22.99 9.05 44.56
CA ALA A 22 23.26 9.86 43.37
C ALA A 22 24.30 9.20 42.45
N THR A 23 25.42 8.74 42.99
CA THR A 23 26.47 8.02 42.25
C THR A 23 25.93 6.74 41.61
N LEU A 24 25.14 5.95 42.36
CA LEU A 24 24.55 4.72 41.82
C LEU A 24 23.54 4.99 40.69
N GLN A 25 22.79 6.09 40.77
CA GLN A 25 21.90 6.53 39.70
C GLN A 25 22.67 6.96 38.45
N ASP A 26 23.79 7.65 38.62
CA ASP A 26 24.70 8.03 37.51
C ASP A 26 25.31 6.81 36.85
N MET A 27 25.87 5.87 37.63
CA MET A 27 26.41 4.61 37.12
C MET A 27 25.36 3.81 36.33
N ARG A 28 24.12 3.75 36.84
CA ARG A 28 23.01 3.09 36.12
C ARG A 28 22.70 3.81 34.80
N ARG A 29 22.62 5.15 34.81
CA ARG A 29 22.31 5.96 33.62
C ARG A 29 23.38 5.79 32.55
N ASP A 30 24.66 5.80 32.93
CA ASP A 30 25.77 5.60 32.00
C ASP A 30 25.81 4.18 31.45
N HIS A 31 25.56 3.17 32.30
CA HIS A 31 25.44 1.79 31.83
C HIS A 31 24.27 1.62 30.85
N MET A 32 23.10 2.17 31.17
CA MET A 32 21.93 2.12 30.26
C MET A 32 22.22 2.84 28.95
N ARG A 33 22.90 4.00 28.97
CA ARG A 33 23.32 4.72 27.76
C ARG A 33 24.23 3.85 26.90
N ARG A 34 25.27 3.26 27.49
CA ARG A 34 26.22 2.39 26.78
C ARG A 34 25.55 1.15 26.19
N VAL A 35 24.66 0.49 26.95
CA VAL A 35 23.90 -0.66 26.44
C VAL A 35 23.01 -0.25 25.28
N ASN A 36 22.30 0.88 25.38
CA ASN A 36 21.46 1.38 24.29
C ASN A 36 22.28 1.75 23.05
N GLU A 37 23.46 2.34 23.21
CA GLU A 37 24.37 2.65 22.10
C GLU A 37 24.85 1.37 21.40
N LEU A 38 25.31 0.38 22.16
CA LEU A 38 25.79 -0.89 21.60
C LEU A 38 24.67 -1.68 20.93
N LEU A 39 23.49 -1.75 21.55
CA LEU A 39 22.32 -2.37 20.93
C LEU A 39 21.87 -1.61 19.69
N GLY A 40 21.97 -0.28 19.68
CA GLY A 40 21.68 0.56 18.52
C GLY A 40 22.60 0.27 17.33
N GLN A 41 23.88 -0.02 17.57
CA GLN A 41 24.84 -0.39 16.51
C GLN A 41 24.58 -1.77 15.90
N LEU A 42 23.92 -2.66 16.64
CA LEU A 42 23.56 -4.00 16.19
C LEU A 42 22.13 -4.06 15.62
N ALA A 43 21.35 -2.99 15.76
CA ALA A 43 19.96 -2.95 15.35
C ALA A 43 19.86 -2.80 13.82
N TRP A 44 18.95 -3.56 13.23
CA TRP A 44 18.46 -3.28 11.88
C TRP A 44 17.89 -1.87 11.80
N ALA A 45 17.99 -1.27 10.61
CA ALA A 45 17.36 0.01 10.31
C ALA A 45 15.88 -0.02 10.69
N ARG A 46 15.37 1.09 11.22
CA ARG A 46 14.02 1.12 11.78
C ARG A 46 13.01 1.46 10.70
N ALA A 47 11.86 0.80 10.75
CA ALA A 47 10.71 1.10 9.93
C ALA A 47 9.53 1.53 10.80
N MET A 48 8.84 2.58 10.37
CA MET A 48 7.53 2.95 10.90
C MET A 48 6.46 2.09 10.21
N PRO A 49 5.78 1.19 10.92
CA PRO A 49 4.69 0.41 10.33
C PRO A 49 3.45 1.30 10.16
N LEU A 50 2.92 1.38 8.95
CA LEU A 50 1.65 2.01 8.62
C LEU A 50 0.66 0.93 8.21
N VAL A 51 -0.34 0.69 9.05
CA VAL A 51 -1.36 -0.32 8.78
C VAL A 51 -2.62 0.37 8.28
N ILE A 52 -2.98 0.09 7.03
CA ILE A 52 -4.17 0.61 6.36
C ILE A 52 -5.12 -0.57 6.20
N ARG A 53 -6.17 -0.64 7.02
CA ARG A 53 -7.09 -1.78 7.03
C ARG A 53 -8.55 -1.37 6.97
N GLY A 54 -9.36 -2.19 6.34
CA GLY A 54 -10.82 -2.15 6.42
C GLY A 54 -11.44 -3.51 6.13
N GLY A 55 -12.75 -3.62 6.35
CA GLY A 55 -13.48 -4.86 6.13
C GLY A 55 -13.57 -5.21 4.66
N ILE A 56 -13.17 -6.42 4.27
CA ILE A 56 -13.38 -6.99 2.94
C ILE A 56 -14.46 -8.07 3.05
N ALA A 57 -15.59 -7.89 2.39
CA ALA A 57 -16.71 -8.86 2.43
C ALA A 57 -17.23 -9.15 3.85
N GLY A 58 -17.17 -8.19 4.77
CA GLY A 58 -17.54 -8.39 6.17
C GLY A 58 -16.46 -9.08 7.03
N GLN A 59 -15.29 -9.42 6.46
CA GLN A 59 -14.13 -9.90 7.22
C GLN A 59 -13.14 -8.77 7.45
N SER A 60 -12.69 -8.61 8.70
CA SER A 60 -11.63 -7.66 9.05
C SER A 60 -10.38 -8.45 9.45
N PRO A 61 -9.45 -8.73 8.52
CA PRO A 61 -8.21 -9.41 8.85
C PRO A 61 -7.39 -8.55 9.81
N ALA A 62 -7.06 -9.10 10.97
CA ALA A 62 -6.13 -8.46 11.89
C ALA A 62 -4.73 -8.41 11.26
N VAL A 63 -3.99 -7.34 11.59
CA VAL A 63 -2.55 -7.24 11.36
C VAL A 63 -1.97 -7.01 12.75
N THR A 64 -1.32 -8.04 13.29
CA THR A 64 -0.78 -8.06 14.64
C THR A 64 0.66 -7.55 14.67
N PHE A 65 1.13 -7.09 15.83
CA PHE A 65 2.53 -6.70 16.00
C PHE A 65 3.51 -7.83 15.65
N ARG A 66 3.14 -9.06 15.98
CA ARG A 66 3.94 -10.24 15.64
C ARG A 66 4.12 -10.37 14.13
N GLU A 67 3.04 -10.26 13.36
CA GLU A 67 3.10 -10.32 11.90
C GLU A 67 3.91 -9.17 11.30
N ILE A 68 3.77 -7.96 11.87
CA ILE A 68 4.58 -6.79 11.47
C ILE A 68 6.07 -7.07 11.72
N SER A 69 6.41 -7.55 12.91
CA SER A 69 7.79 -7.83 13.32
C SER A 69 8.42 -8.90 12.44
N GLU A 70 7.72 -10.03 12.23
CA GLU A 70 8.18 -11.14 11.37
C GLU A 70 8.39 -10.67 9.92
N ALA A 71 7.52 -9.80 9.40
CA ALA A 71 7.64 -9.25 8.06
C ALA A 71 8.84 -8.31 7.93
N LEU A 72 9.03 -7.39 8.88
CA LEU A 72 10.16 -6.45 8.87
C LEU A 72 11.51 -7.15 9.05
N GLU A 73 11.59 -8.11 9.97
CA GLU A 73 12.78 -8.94 10.17
C GLU A 73 13.19 -9.65 8.88
N SER A 74 12.23 -10.15 8.10
CA SER A 74 12.51 -10.84 6.84
C SER A 74 13.19 -9.97 5.78
N ILE A 75 13.11 -8.64 5.92
CA ILE A 75 13.77 -7.65 5.06
C ILE A 75 14.81 -6.82 5.82
N GLN A 76 15.33 -7.36 6.93
CA GLN A 76 16.37 -6.74 7.75
C GLN A 76 16.00 -5.33 8.27
N LEU A 77 14.75 -5.17 8.70
CA LEU A 77 14.23 -3.98 9.35
C LEU A 77 13.69 -4.31 10.75
N SER A 78 13.62 -3.30 11.61
CA SER A 78 13.01 -3.40 12.94
C SER A 78 11.85 -2.41 13.10
N ALA A 79 10.79 -2.79 13.83
CA ALA A 79 9.69 -1.88 14.09
C ALA A 79 10.11 -0.74 15.05
N MET A 80 9.76 0.51 14.74
CA MET A 80 9.98 1.64 15.64
C MET A 80 9.13 1.55 16.93
N HIS A 81 7.90 1.07 16.81
CA HIS A 81 6.94 0.96 17.91
C HIS A 81 6.25 -0.41 17.90
N SER A 82 5.84 -0.90 19.07
CA SER A 82 5.15 -2.19 19.21
C SER A 82 3.78 -2.20 18.53
N ASP A 83 3.17 -1.04 18.31
CA ASP A 83 1.78 -1.01 17.84
C ASP A 83 1.69 -0.48 16.40
N GLY A 84 2.73 0.18 15.87
CA GLY A 84 2.65 0.86 14.57
C GLY A 84 1.59 1.97 14.54
N GLU A 85 1.48 2.69 13.42
CA GLU A 85 0.38 3.63 13.21
C GLU A 85 -0.76 2.93 12.47
N HIS A 86 -1.85 2.69 13.19
CA HIS A 86 -3.02 2.02 12.64
C HIS A 86 -4.05 3.02 12.10
N LEU A 87 -4.09 3.19 10.79
CA LEU A 87 -5.22 3.79 10.10
C LEU A 87 -6.29 2.72 9.85
N THR A 88 -7.14 2.53 10.86
CA THR A 88 -8.34 1.69 10.70
C THR A 88 -9.39 2.50 9.96
N MET A 89 -9.63 2.14 8.70
CA MET A 89 -10.78 2.58 7.93
C MET A 89 -11.95 1.66 8.26
N ALA A 90 -13.13 2.25 8.46
CA ALA A 90 -14.32 1.50 8.89
C ALA A 90 -14.62 0.36 7.90
N PRO A 91 -15.10 -0.81 8.37
CA PRO A 91 -15.64 -1.83 7.49
C PRO A 91 -16.72 -1.23 6.59
N ILE A 92 -16.59 -1.44 5.29
CA ILE A 92 -17.60 -0.98 4.35
C ILE A 92 -18.62 -2.09 4.17
N GLU A 93 -19.88 -1.81 4.51
CA GLU A 93 -21.00 -2.63 4.07
C GLU A 93 -21.03 -2.60 2.54
N ARG A 94 -20.69 -3.71 1.88
CA ARG A 94 -20.61 -3.81 0.41
C ARG A 94 -21.94 -3.40 -0.24
N PRO A 95 -22.08 -2.15 -0.69
CA PRO A 95 -23.33 -1.71 -1.24
C PRO A 95 -23.46 -2.24 -2.67
N GLU A 96 -24.66 -2.70 -3.03
CA GLU A 96 -24.90 -3.15 -4.40
C GLU A 96 -24.95 -2.01 -5.41
N VAL A 97 -25.15 -0.77 -4.96
CA VAL A 97 -25.28 0.43 -5.80
C VAL A 97 -24.53 1.59 -5.14
N HIS A 98 -23.97 2.47 -5.96
CA HIS A 98 -23.27 3.68 -5.54
C HIS A 98 -22.14 3.41 -4.54
N TYR A 99 -21.28 2.44 -4.88
CA TYR A 99 -20.12 2.07 -4.08
C TYR A 99 -19.22 3.27 -3.79
N GLY A 100 -18.86 4.04 -4.82
CA GLY A 100 -18.03 5.25 -4.72
C GLY A 100 -18.54 6.24 -3.69
N TYR A 101 -19.82 6.59 -3.78
CA TYR A 101 -20.47 7.52 -2.87
C TYR A 101 -20.41 7.03 -1.41
N LYS A 102 -20.73 5.76 -1.17
CA LYS A 102 -20.70 5.21 0.19
C LYS A 102 -19.29 5.13 0.75
N ILE A 103 -18.31 4.74 -0.07
CA ILE A 103 -16.93 4.65 0.42
C ILE A 103 -16.36 6.03 0.76
N LEU A 104 -16.61 7.05 -0.07
CA LEU A 104 -16.08 8.38 0.19
C LEU A 104 -16.77 9.03 1.39
N SER A 105 -18.10 8.89 1.54
CA SER A 105 -18.82 9.40 2.71
C SER A 105 -18.40 8.74 4.03
N GLN A 106 -18.16 7.42 4.04
CA GLN A 106 -17.80 6.71 5.27
C GLN A 106 -16.32 6.86 5.63
N LEU A 107 -15.43 6.90 4.63
CA LEU A 107 -13.99 6.91 4.84
C LEU A 107 -13.37 8.30 4.94
N GLU A 108 -14.12 9.37 4.65
CA GLU A 108 -13.63 10.75 4.71
C GLU A 108 -12.81 11.06 5.97
N PRO A 109 -13.23 10.71 7.21
CA PRO A 109 -12.43 10.99 8.41
C PRO A 109 -11.10 10.24 8.44
N GLY A 110 -11.03 9.04 7.87
CA GLY A 110 -9.80 8.23 7.78
C GLY A 110 -8.87 8.75 6.69
N LEU A 111 -9.43 9.12 5.53
CA LEU A 111 -8.69 9.72 4.42
C LEU A 111 -8.10 11.08 4.82
N ASN A 112 -8.88 11.94 5.48
CA ASN A 112 -8.40 13.24 5.95
C ASN A 112 -7.27 13.10 6.98
N ARG A 113 -7.31 12.07 7.84
CA ARG A 113 -6.18 11.76 8.74
C ARG A 113 -4.93 11.37 7.97
N LEU A 114 -5.05 10.47 6.99
CA LEU A 114 -3.92 10.05 6.13
C LEU A 114 -3.33 11.24 5.37
N ILE A 115 -4.18 12.10 4.79
CA ILE A 115 -3.78 13.32 4.07
C ILE A 115 -3.04 14.26 5.02
N THR A 116 -3.62 14.57 6.17
CA THR A 116 -3.02 15.47 7.17
C THR A 116 -1.65 14.96 7.62
N ALA A 117 -1.54 13.67 7.94
CA ALA A 117 -0.28 13.05 8.36
C ALA A 117 0.78 13.01 7.24
N CYS A 118 0.35 12.89 5.98
CA CYS A 118 1.25 13.05 4.85
C CYS A 118 1.77 14.50 4.73
N GLN A 119 0.87 15.49 4.86
CA GLN A 119 1.19 16.91 4.71
C GLN A 119 2.05 17.45 5.87
N SER A 120 1.75 17.05 7.11
CA SER A 120 2.54 17.41 8.30
C SER A 120 3.95 16.81 8.30
N GLY A 121 4.20 15.83 7.44
CA GLY A 121 5.47 15.13 7.35
C GLY A 121 5.61 13.94 8.29
N SER A 122 4.54 13.50 8.97
CA SER A 122 4.57 12.36 9.90
C SER A 122 5.09 11.07 9.25
N TYR A 123 4.79 10.87 7.96
CA TYR A 123 5.28 9.72 7.18
C TYR A 123 6.44 10.06 6.24
N ARG A 124 7.23 11.11 6.51
CA ARG A 124 8.43 11.37 5.69
C ARG A 124 9.54 10.45 6.16
N PRO A 125 10.14 9.63 5.26
CA PRO A 125 11.35 8.91 5.59
C PRO A 125 12.42 9.89 6.09
N THR A 126 13.12 9.51 7.13
CA THR A 126 14.28 10.24 7.65
C THR A 126 15.55 9.43 7.40
N ALA A 127 16.72 9.98 7.73
CA ALA A 127 17.95 9.18 7.71
C ALA A 127 17.87 7.95 8.64
N ASP A 128 17.05 8.03 9.68
CA ASP A 128 16.97 7.04 10.76
C ASP A 128 15.73 6.13 10.67
N ASN A 129 14.82 6.37 9.72
CA ASN A 129 13.65 5.52 9.53
C ASN A 129 13.08 5.51 8.09
N THR A 130 12.57 4.35 7.70
CA THR A 130 11.77 4.16 6.49
C THR A 130 10.31 3.90 6.85
N LEU A 131 9.42 3.92 5.85
CA LEU A 131 8.02 3.56 6.04
C LEU A 131 7.80 2.10 5.61
N ALA A 132 6.98 1.35 6.34
CA ALA A 132 6.55 0.00 5.96
C ALA A 132 5.03 -0.09 5.94
N VAL A 133 4.44 -0.36 4.78
CA VAL A 133 3.00 -0.27 4.56
C VAL A 133 2.38 -1.66 4.52
N PHE A 134 1.40 -1.87 5.40
CA PHE A 134 0.59 -3.08 5.49
C PHE A 134 -0.85 -2.71 5.12
N ALA A 135 -1.20 -2.83 3.84
CA ALA A 135 -2.48 -2.38 3.33
C ALA A 135 -3.42 -3.55 2.98
N ILE A 136 -4.61 -3.59 3.60
CA ILE A 136 -5.69 -4.52 3.26
C ILE A 136 -7.01 -3.76 3.18
N HIS A 137 -7.50 -3.56 1.96
CA HIS A 137 -8.80 -2.97 1.70
C HIS A 137 -9.28 -3.39 0.30
N ASP A 138 -10.51 -3.02 -0.04
CA ASP A 138 -10.97 -3.03 -1.43
C ASP A 138 -10.11 -2.14 -2.35
N THR A 139 -9.98 -2.56 -3.61
CA THR A 139 -9.08 -1.97 -4.61
C THR A 139 -9.16 -0.44 -4.73
N PRO A 140 -10.34 0.21 -4.83
CA PRO A 140 -10.39 1.68 -4.98
C PRO A 140 -9.75 2.41 -3.81
N VAL A 141 -9.96 1.90 -2.59
CA VAL A 141 -9.38 2.48 -1.37
C VAL A 141 -7.88 2.26 -1.31
N LEU A 142 -7.38 1.09 -1.74
CA LEU A 142 -5.94 0.85 -1.83
C LEU A 142 -5.25 1.78 -2.83
N VAL A 143 -5.84 1.96 -4.01
CA VAL A 143 -5.32 2.89 -5.02
C VAL A 143 -5.35 4.33 -4.49
N LEU A 144 -6.44 4.74 -3.84
CA LEU A 144 -6.54 6.07 -3.26
C LEU A 144 -5.54 6.30 -2.11
N ALA A 145 -5.38 5.32 -1.21
CA ALA A 145 -4.42 5.40 -0.12
C ALA A 145 -2.98 5.48 -0.64
N GLY A 146 -2.65 4.69 -1.66
CA GLY A 146 -1.37 4.77 -2.35
C GLY A 146 -1.15 6.15 -2.99
N ARG A 147 -2.19 6.72 -3.61
CA ARG A 147 -2.16 8.06 -4.20
C ARG A 147 -1.89 9.16 -3.18
N ILE A 148 -2.49 9.06 -1.99
CA ILE A 148 -2.30 10.03 -0.91
C ILE A 148 -0.89 9.92 -0.33
N LEU A 149 -0.42 8.69 -0.12
CA LEU A 149 0.93 8.46 0.40
C LEU A 149 2.01 8.92 -0.59
N GLY A 150 1.79 8.63 -1.88
CA GLY A 150 2.69 8.95 -2.98
C GLY A 150 3.92 8.04 -3.07
N GLU A 151 4.58 8.07 -4.23
CA GLU A 151 5.79 7.30 -4.52
C GLU A 151 7.08 7.95 -3.98
N ALA A 152 7.09 9.26 -3.78
CA ALA A 152 8.28 9.99 -3.31
C ALA A 152 8.72 9.60 -1.88
N ARG A 153 7.86 8.92 -1.13
CA ARG A 153 8.20 8.35 0.17
C ARG A 153 8.77 6.97 -0.06
N THR A 154 10.06 6.78 0.21
CA THR A 154 10.68 5.46 0.27
C THR A 154 9.93 4.59 1.28
N ALA A 155 9.02 3.76 0.77
CA ALA A 155 8.13 2.94 1.55
C ALA A 155 8.24 1.48 1.08
N HIS A 156 8.47 0.58 2.02
CA HIS A 156 8.35 -0.85 1.78
C HIS A 156 6.86 -1.21 1.77
N VAL A 157 6.31 -1.54 0.60
CA VAL A 157 4.91 -2.01 0.50
C VAL A 157 4.90 -3.52 0.65
N LEU A 158 4.35 -4.01 1.76
CA LEU A 158 4.32 -5.44 2.06
C LEU A 158 3.16 -6.12 1.34
N GLN A 159 3.36 -7.37 0.94
CA GLN A 159 2.35 -8.21 0.33
C GLN A 159 1.78 -9.20 1.35
N ARG A 160 0.45 -9.35 1.34
CA ARG A 160 -0.22 -10.38 2.13
C ARG A 160 -0.40 -11.68 1.34
N THR A 161 0.32 -12.73 1.71
CA THR A 161 0.18 -14.10 1.20
C THR A 161 -1.02 -14.78 1.85
N ARG A 162 -1.99 -15.21 1.04
CA ARG A 162 -3.19 -15.90 1.52
C ARG A 162 -2.88 -17.35 1.87
N GLY A 163 -3.36 -17.81 3.03
CA GLY A 163 -3.19 -19.19 3.49
C GLY A 163 -1.83 -19.50 4.13
N ALA A 164 -0.92 -18.53 4.22
CA ALA A 164 0.37 -18.71 4.89
C ALA A 164 0.26 -18.50 6.42
N PRO A 165 1.08 -19.20 7.24
CA PRO A 165 1.13 -19.01 8.69
C PRO A 165 1.56 -17.59 9.10
N SER A 166 2.54 -17.02 8.38
CA SER A 166 3.01 -15.64 8.54
C SER A 166 2.63 -14.85 7.28
N PRO A 167 1.39 -14.35 7.18
CA PRO A 167 0.81 -13.89 5.92
C PRO A 167 1.48 -12.63 5.36
N TRP A 168 2.22 -11.87 6.17
CA TRP A 168 2.89 -10.63 5.72
C TRP A 168 4.38 -10.79 5.47
N ARG A 169 4.94 -11.94 5.83
CA ARG A 169 6.33 -12.26 5.55
C ARG A 169 6.45 -12.60 4.06
N TRP A 170 7.43 -12.01 3.39
CA TRP A 170 7.77 -12.40 2.02
C TRP A 170 8.10 -13.88 1.98
N VAL A 171 7.64 -14.57 0.93
CA VAL A 171 7.92 -16.00 0.74
C VAL A 171 9.40 -16.18 0.44
N ASP A 172 9.95 -15.31 -0.41
CA ASP A 172 11.37 -15.28 -0.75
C ASP A 172 11.91 -13.83 -0.75
N PRO A 173 12.19 -13.22 0.41
CA PRO A 173 12.63 -11.83 0.51
C PRO A 173 13.96 -11.55 -0.20
N ASN A 174 14.80 -12.56 -0.39
CA ASN A 174 16.14 -12.44 -0.98
C ASN A 174 16.16 -12.73 -2.49
N LYS A 175 15.00 -13.02 -3.09
CA LYS A 175 14.87 -13.20 -4.54
C LYS A 175 15.24 -11.90 -5.26
N ASN A 176 16.30 -11.96 -6.06
CA ASN A 176 16.82 -10.80 -6.78
C ASN A 176 16.31 -10.70 -8.23
N THR A 177 15.60 -11.72 -8.74
CA THR A 177 15.10 -11.73 -10.11
C THR A 177 13.68 -12.28 -10.13
N SER A 178 12.76 -11.48 -10.67
CA SER A 178 11.36 -11.89 -10.79
C SER A 178 11.19 -12.98 -11.85
N THR A 179 10.31 -13.93 -11.53
CA THR A 179 9.86 -15.00 -12.43
C THR A 179 8.44 -14.75 -12.93
N VAL A 180 7.85 -13.60 -12.61
CA VAL A 180 6.49 -13.25 -13.04
C VAL A 180 6.51 -12.91 -14.52
N ASP A 181 5.83 -13.75 -15.30
CA ASP A 181 5.67 -13.58 -16.73
C ASP A 181 4.38 -12.82 -17.05
N LEU A 182 4.54 -11.68 -17.73
CA LEU A 182 3.48 -10.70 -17.98
C LEU A 182 3.32 -10.51 -19.49
N VAL A 183 2.07 -10.48 -19.93
CA VAL A 183 1.67 -10.20 -21.31
C VAL A 183 0.95 -8.87 -21.36
N THR A 184 1.41 -7.99 -22.23
CA THR A 184 0.78 -6.70 -22.49
C THR A 184 0.22 -6.68 -23.91
N ASN A 185 -1.10 -6.60 -24.04
CA ASN A 185 -1.81 -6.58 -25.32
C ASN A 185 -2.53 -5.26 -25.53
N VAL A 186 -2.42 -4.67 -26.72
CA VAL A 186 -3.31 -3.58 -27.17
C VAL A 186 -4.53 -4.24 -27.80
N LYS A 187 -5.65 -4.25 -27.09
CA LYS A 187 -6.89 -4.93 -27.51
C LYS A 187 -7.73 -4.10 -28.48
N ALA A 188 -7.68 -2.79 -28.33
CA ALA A 188 -8.33 -1.85 -29.22
C ALA A 188 -7.48 -0.59 -29.31
N THR A 189 -7.41 0.01 -30.48
CA THR A 189 -6.78 1.32 -30.67
C THR A 189 -7.89 2.29 -31.02
N GLY A 190 -8.03 3.36 -30.24
CA GLY A 190 -8.94 4.43 -30.58
C GLY A 190 -8.45 5.19 -31.81
N ALA A 191 -9.37 5.86 -32.51
CA ALA A 191 -9.00 6.82 -33.54
C ALA A 191 -8.15 7.96 -32.93
N THR A 192 -7.35 8.63 -33.76
CA THR A 192 -6.59 9.81 -33.36
C THR A 192 -7.54 10.85 -32.74
N GLY A 193 -7.36 11.14 -31.45
CA GLY A 193 -8.25 12.03 -30.68
C GLY A 193 -9.25 11.32 -29.75
N ALA A 194 -9.24 9.98 -29.66
CA ALA A 194 -9.98 9.25 -28.63
C ALA A 194 -9.61 9.75 -27.22
N SER A 195 -10.62 10.14 -26.44
CA SER A 195 -10.39 10.82 -25.16
C SER A 195 -10.19 9.87 -23.99
N ILE A 196 -10.53 8.59 -24.12
CA ILE A 196 -10.52 7.63 -23.01
C ILE A 196 -9.58 6.46 -23.32
N GLY A 197 -8.68 6.17 -22.39
CA GLY A 197 -7.92 4.94 -22.32
C GLY A 197 -8.54 3.95 -21.35
N LEU A 198 -8.45 2.66 -21.62
CA LEU A 198 -8.77 1.59 -20.68
C LEU A 198 -7.51 0.78 -20.40
N LEU A 199 -7.14 0.68 -19.12
CA LEU A 199 -6.09 -0.21 -18.64
C LEU A 199 -6.74 -1.33 -17.80
N THR A 200 -6.63 -2.57 -18.27
CA THR A 200 -7.06 -3.75 -17.50
C THR A 200 -5.84 -4.50 -16.97
N ILE A 201 -5.86 -4.82 -15.68
CA ILE A 201 -4.77 -5.51 -14.97
C ILE A 201 -5.32 -6.83 -14.42
N ALA A 202 -4.84 -7.97 -14.93
CA ALA A 202 -5.31 -9.31 -14.59
C ALA A 202 -4.13 -10.18 -14.11
N ILE A 203 -3.75 -10.01 -12.85
CA ILE A 203 -2.56 -10.61 -12.24
C ILE A 203 -2.95 -11.75 -11.29
N SER A 204 -4.04 -11.59 -10.55
CA SER A 204 -4.49 -12.60 -9.57
C SER A 204 -5.48 -13.62 -10.12
N ASP A 205 -6.06 -13.36 -11.27
CA ASP A 205 -7.03 -14.24 -11.93
C ASP A 205 -6.93 -14.06 -13.46
N ASN A 206 -7.42 -15.05 -14.20
CA ASN A 206 -7.50 -14.98 -15.65
C ASN A 206 -8.45 -13.86 -16.08
N TYR A 207 -8.01 -13.04 -17.03
CA TYR A 207 -8.84 -12.00 -17.62
C TYR A 207 -10.12 -12.61 -18.22
N GLN A 208 -11.27 -11.94 -18.03
CA GLN A 208 -12.55 -12.33 -18.62
C GLN A 208 -13.24 -11.13 -19.26
N ASP A 209 -13.78 -11.28 -20.47
CA ASP A 209 -14.48 -10.17 -21.15
C ASP A 209 -15.71 -9.70 -20.40
N ALA A 210 -16.36 -10.60 -19.64
CA ALA A 210 -17.50 -10.29 -18.78
C ALA A 210 -17.20 -9.25 -17.70
N TRP A 211 -15.93 -8.99 -17.37
CA TRP A 211 -15.54 -7.94 -16.42
C TRP A 211 -15.84 -6.55 -16.95
N ILE A 212 -15.80 -6.36 -18.27
CA ILE A 212 -15.91 -5.05 -18.88
C ILE A 212 -17.38 -4.67 -19.02
N PRO A 213 -17.80 -3.46 -18.61
CA PRO A 213 -19.16 -2.97 -18.86
C PRO A 213 -19.50 -2.95 -20.35
N ASP A 214 -20.77 -3.19 -20.68
CA ASP A 214 -21.25 -3.11 -22.06
C ASP A 214 -20.95 -1.75 -22.70
N ALA A 215 -21.19 -0.65 -21.99
CA ALA A 215 -20.89 0.69 -22.46
C ALA A 215 -19.39 0.86 -22.79
N THR A 216 -18.50 0.29 -21.97
CA THR A 216 -17.05 0.32 -22.20
C THR A 216 -16.66 -0.52 -23.41
N ARG A 217 -17.26 -1.71 -23.59
CA ARG A 217 -17.05 -2.54 -24.79
C ARG A 217 -17.51 -1.83 -26.06
N GLN A 218 -18.65 -1.15 -26.01
CA GLN A 218 -19.18 -0.38 -27.14
C GLN A 218 -18.24 0.77 -27.52
N LEU A 219 -17.72 1.54 -26.56
CA LEU A 219 -16.73 2.59 -26.82
C LEU A 219 -15.46 2.05 -27.48
N ALA A 220 -14.96 0.90 -27.01
CA ALA A 220 -13.80 0.25 -27.61
C ALA A 220 -14.09 -0.23 -29.04
N GLY A 221 -15.25 -0.88 -29.27
CA GLY A 221 -15.67 -1.36 -30.59
C GLY A 221 -15.95 -0.23 -31.59
N ALA A 222 -16.38 0.93 -31.12
CA ALA A 222 -16.58 2.14 -31.93
C ALA A 222 -15.30 2.93 -32.21
N GLY A 223 -14.13 2.46 -31.74
CA GLY A 223 -12.85 3.17 -31.90
C GLY A 223 -12.76 4.46 -31.11
N GLN A 224 -13.59 4.64 -30.07
CA GLN A 224 -13.60 5.81 -29.19
C GLN A 224 -12.77 5.61 -27.92
N MET A 225 -12.19 4.43 -27.74
CA MET A 225 -11.38 4.06 -26.59
C MET A 225 -10.18 3.24 -27.00
N THR A 226 -9.01 3.61 -26.49
CA THR A 226 -7.79 2.79 -26.60
C THR A 226 -7.72 1.85 -25.41
N TRP A 227 -7.50 0.56 -25.65
CA TRP A 227 -7.49 -0.45 -24.61
C TRP A 227 -6.17 -1.21 -24.56
N ILE A 228 -5.45 -1.09 -23.44
CA ILE A 228 -4.31 -1.91 -23.08
C ILE A 228 -4.71 -2.90 -21.96
N SER A 229 -4.33 -4.16 -22.14
CA SER A 229 -4.55 -5.22 -21.17
C SER A 229 -3.21 -5.82 -20.74
N ILE A 230 -2.96 -5.83 -19.44
CA ILE A 230 -1.79 -6.47 -18.82
C ILE A 230 -2.28 -7.68 -18.03
N SER A 231 -1.76 -8.86 -18.34
CA SER A 231 -2.15 -10.11 -17.69
C SER A 231 -0.95 -10.97 -17.36
N ALA A 232 -1.00 -11.70 -16.24
CA ALA A 232 -0.02 -12.75 -15.96
C ALA A 232 -0.29 -13.99 -16.82
N GLN A 233 0.75 -14.64 -17.34
CA GLN A 233 0.60 -15.94 -18.03
C GLN A 233 0.07 -17.03 -17.10
N LYS A 234 0.48 -16.99 -15.83
CA LYS A 234 0.04 -17.89 -14.77
C LYS A 234 -0.50 -17.06 -13.61
N PRO A 235 -1.74 -16.55 -13.72
CA PRO A 235 -2.30 -15.70 -12.69
C PRO A 235 -2.52 -16.48 -11.39
N GLY A 236 -2.39 -15.79 -10.26
CA GLY A 236 -2.57 -16.42 -8.95
C GLY A 236 -2.68 -15.42 -7.82
N ILE A 237 -3.47 -15.78 -6.80
CA ILE A 237 -3.70 -14.93 -5.62
C ILE A 237 -2.43 -14.64 -4.81
N ASN A 238 -1.40 -15.48 -4.92
CA ASN A 238 -0.11 -15.37 -4.25
C ASN A 238 1.05 -15.19 -5.23
N ILE A 239 0.81 -14.65 -6.43
CA ILE A 239 1.84 -14.48 -7.49
C ILE A 239 2.98 -13.51 -7.11
N VAL A 240 2.78 -12.66 -6.11
CA VAL A 240 3.78 -11.70 -5.62
C VAL A 240 4.42 -12.30 -4.36
N GLU A 241 5.60 -12.89 -4.52
CA GLU A 241 6.28 -13.67 -3.48
C GLU A 241 7.50 -12.95 -2.88
N ALA A 242 8.02 -11.97 -3.61
CA ALA A 242 9.19 -11.19 -3.25
C ALA A 242 9.07 -9.71 -3.69
N PRO A 243 9.89 -8.79 -3.14
CA PRO A 243 9.92 -7.39 -3.57
C PRO A 243 10.19 -7.22 -5.08
N CYS A 244 11.10 -8.02 -5.66
CA CYS A 244 11.42 -7.94 -7.09
C CYS A 244 10.22 -8.28 -7.99
N ASP A 245 9.27 -9.10 -7.52
CA ASP A 245 8.05 -9.45 -8.28
C ASP A 245 7.11 -8.25 -8.35
N LEU A 246 6.94 -7.51 -7.24
CA LEU A 246 6.17 -6.28 -7.20
C LEU A 246 6.78 -5.22 -8.13
N GLU A 247 8.11 -5.04 -8.09
CA GLU A 247 8.82 -4.12 -8.97
C GLU A 247 8.64 -4.46 -10.45
N ARG A 248 8.76 -5.75 -10.82
CA ARG A 248 8.56 -6.25 -12.19
C ARG A 248 7.16 -5.93 -12.70
N ILE A 249 6.14 -6.17 -11.88
CA ILE A 249 4.73 -5.90 -12.20
C ILE A 249 4.49 -4.40 -12.34
N MET A 250 4.97 -3.61 -11.38
CA MET A 250 4.79 -2.17 -11.40
C MET A 250 5.51 -1.51 -12.57
N LYS A 251 6.63 -2.07 -13.05
CA LYS A 251 7.29 -1.61 -14.27
C LYS A 251 6.39 -1.72 -15.50
N GLU A 252 5.72 -2.85 -15.70
CA GLU A 252 4.77 -3.01 -16.83
C GLU A 252 3.57 -2.07 -16.69
N ILE A 253 3.03 -1.91 -15.49
CA ILE A 253 1.87 -1.04 -15.28
C ILE A 253 2.23 0.43 -15.54
N ARG A 254 3.40 0.89 -15.08
CA ARG A 254 3.91 2.24 -15.38
C ARG A 254 4.09 2.43 -16.89
N ASP A 255 4.61 1.43 -17.61
CA ASP A 255 4.68 1.50 -19.07
C ASP A 255 3.30 1.57 -19.73
N GLY A 256 2.32 0.81 -19.22
CA GLY A 256 0.92 0.91 -19.66
C GLY A 256 0.34 2.32 -19.53
N PHE A 257 0.55 2.98 -18.38
CA PHE A 257 0.16 4.38 -18.19
C PHE A 257 0.89 5.32 -19.15
N ARG A 258 2.22 5.18 -19.27
CA ARG A 258 3.04 5.96 -20.21
C ARG A 258 2.54 5.83 -21.65
N ARG A 259 2.20 4.63 -22.10
CA ARG A 259 1.68 4.38 -23.45
C ARG A 259 0.35 5.07 -23.67
N LEU A 260 -0.60 4.91 -22.75
CA LEU A 260 -1.92 5.55 -22.85
C LEU A 260 -1.80 7.08 -22.89
N GLN A 261 -0.99 7.66 -22.00
CA GLN A 261 -0.85 9.12 -21.88
C GLN A 261 0.04 9.73 -22.97
N GLY A 262 1.15 9.10 -23.32
CA GLY A 262 2.17 9.63 -24.22
C GLY A 262 1.96 9.22 -25.67
N ASP A 263 1.85 7.91 -25.92
CA ASP A 263 1.80 7.36 -27.29
C ASP A 263 0.39 7.53 -27.88
N PHE A 264 -0.64 7.20 -27.09
CA PHE A 264 -2.04 7.29 -27.52
C PHE A 264 -2.74 8.61 -27.14
N GLN A 265 -2.10 9.44 -26.32
CA GLN A 265 -2.55 10.79 -25.97
C GLN A 265 -4.00 10.89 -25.46
N VAL A 266 -4.45 9.88 -24.73
CA VAL A 266 -5.78 9.88 -24.11
C VAL A 266 -5.90 11.01 -23.08
N LYS A 267 -7.12 11.42 -22.73
CA LYS A 267 -7.39 12.51 -21.77
C LYS A 267 -7.82 12.01 -20.40
N GLU A 268 -8.28 10.78 -20.32
CA GLU A 268 -8.68 10.10 -19.09
C GLU A 268 -8.38 8.61 -19.21
N ILE A 269 -8.13 7.95 -18.08
CA ILE A 269 -7.88 6.51 -18.03
C ILE A 269 -8.92 5.84 -17.13
N HIS A 270 -9.64 4.86 -17.68
CA HIS A 270 -10.42 3.89 -16.93
C HIS A 270 -9.52 2.74 -16.49
N LEU A 271 -9.63 2.34 -15.23
CA LEU A 271 -8.72 1.39 -14.61
C LEU A 271 -9.48 0.25 -13.94
N ILE A 272 -9.29 -0.96 -14.44
CA ILE A 272 -9.84 -2.21 -13.87
C ILE A 272 -8.68 -3.05 -13.35
N ILE A 273 -8.72 -3.39 -12.05
CA ILE A 273 -7.62 -4.07 -11.37
C ILE A 273 -8.14 -5.36 -10.72
N VAL A 274 -7.53 -6.48 -11.12
CA VAL A 274 -7.61 -7.79 -10.48
C VAL A 274 -6.17 -8.22 -10.15
N ALA A 275 -5.69 -7.75 -9.00
CA ALA A 275 -4.30 -7.93 -8.58
C ALA A 275 -4.17 -8.02 -7.05
N PRO A 276 -3.02 -8.47 -6.52
CA PRO A 276 -2.77 -8.49 -5.08
C PRO A 276 -2.76 -7.09 -4.46
N VAL A 277 -2.95 -7.02 -3.14
CA VAL A 277 -3.11 -5.75 -2.41
C VAL A 277 -1.91 -4.81 -2.54
N SER A 278 -0.69 -5.33 -2.56
CA SER A 278 0.52 -4.52 -2.73
C SER A 278 0.58 -3.86 -4.11
N VAL A 279 0.12 -4.56 -5.16
CA VAL A 279 0.03 -4.03 -6.52
C VAL A 279 -1.01 -2.92 -6.59
N ALA A 280 -2.23 -3.14 -6.07
CA ALA A 280 -3.27 -2.12 -6.07
C ALA A 280 -2.83 -0.84 -5.32
N PHE A 281 -2.16 -0.99 -4.18
CA PHE A 281 -1.62 0.14 -3.44
C PHE A 281 -0.50 0.86 -4.21
N SER A 282 0.45 0.11 -4.79
CA SER A 282 1.58 0.65 -5.53
C SER A 282 1.16 1.35 -6.83
N ILE A 283 0.07 0.90 -7.47
CA ILE A 283 -0.58 1.62 -8.57
C ILE A 283 -0.96 3.03 -8.13
N GLY A 284 -1.59 3.14 -6.95
CA GLY A 284 -1.90 4.42 -6.34
C GLY A 284 -0.67 5.30 -6.14
N GLN A 285 0.41 4.74 -5.60
CA GLN A 285 1.65 5.51 -5.39
C GLN A 285 2.22 6.09 -6.68
N ALA A 286 2.15 5.34 -7.79
CA ALA A 286 2.64 5.77 -9.10
C ALA A 286 1.84 6.96 -9.68
N LEU A 287 0.67 7.29 -9.12
CA LEU A 287 -0.15 8.41 -9.54
C LEU A 287 0.40 9.72 -8.95
N GLN A 288 1.39 10.32 -9.62
CA GLN A 288 2.01 11.57 -9.16
C GLN A 288 1.14 12.81 -9.46
N PRO A 289 0.81 13.65 -8.45
CA PRO A 289 0.07 14.90 -8.68
C PRO A 289 0.70 15.74 -9.80
N GLY A 290 -0.12 16.31 -10.67
CA GLY A 290 0.32 17.14 -11.79
C GLY A 290 0.81 16.38 -13.03
N ASN A 291 1.16 15.09 -12.90
CA ASN A 291 1.72 14.30 -14.00
C ASN A 291 0.78 13.21 -14.54
N HIS A 292 -0.10 12.65 -13.70
CA HIS A 292 -1.05 11.64 -14.14
C HIS A 292 -2.32 12.28 -14.73
N LEU A 293 -2.90 11.64 -15.77
CA LEU A 293 -4.24 11.95 -16.24
C LEU A 293 -5.30 11.62 -15.17
N PRO A 294 -6.51 12.22 -15.22
CA PRO A 294 -7.63 11.74 -14.41
C PRO A 294 -7.83 10.23 -14.60
N ILE A 295 -7.99 9.50 -13.49
CA ILE A 295 -8.18 8.05 -13.50
C ILE A 295 -9.51 7.70 -12.84
N THR A 296 -10.37 7.02 -13.57
CA THR A 296 -11.59 6.41 -13.02
C THR A 296 -11.29 4.96 -12.67
N VAL A 297 -11.24 4.66 -11.36
CA VAL A 297 -11.02 3.31 -10.82
C VAL A 297 -12.35 2.60 -10.72
N PHE A 298 -12.40 1.41 -11.30
CA PHE A 298 -13.58 0.56 -11.28
C PHE A 298 -13.53 -0.44 -10.12
N HIS A 299 -14.69 -0.85 -9.65
CA HIS A 299 -14.87 -1.87 -8.60
C HIS A 299 -15.95 -2.87 -9.00
N ARG A 300 -15.82 -4.11 -8.53
CA ARG A 300 -16.90 -5.09 -8.60
C ARG A 300 -17.20 -5.62 -7.20
N VAL A 301 -18.49 -5.66 -6.86
CA VAL A 301 -18.96 -6.13 -5.54
C VAL A 301 -18.81 -7.65 -5.40
N ASN A 302 -19.00 -8.38 -6.51
CA ASN A 302 -18.87 -9.83 -6.59
C ASN A 302 -18.40 -10.27 -7.99
N ALA A 303 -18.04 -11.55 -8.14
CA ALA A 303 -17.51 -12.08 -9.40
C ALA A 303 -18.55 -12.26 -10.51
N THR A 304 -19.84 -12.24 -10.19
CA THR A 304 -20.92 -12.48 -11.16
C THR A 304 -21.41 -11.20 -11.85
N ARG A 305 -20.98 -10.02 -11.39
CA ARG A 305 -21.29 -8.73 -11.99
C ARG A 305 -20.08 -8.16 -12.73
N PRO A 306 -20.31 -7.37 -13.80
CA PRO A 306 -19.25 -6.57 -14.41
C PRO A 306 -18.72 -5.54 -13.40
N PHE A 307 -17.57 -4.96 -13.72
CA PHE A 307 -17.03 -3.82 -12.96
C PHE A 307 -17.90 -2.58 -13.15
N GLU A 308 -17.94 -1.70 -12.16
CA GLU A 308 -18.64 -0.43 -12.21
C GLU A 308 -17.69 0.69 -11.77
N SER A 309 -17.87 1.89 -12.31
CA SER A 309 -17.08 3.06 -11.90
C SER A 309 -17.27 3.32 -10.41
N ALA A 310 -16.18 3.41 -9.65
CA ALA A 310 -16.23 3.67 -8.21
C ALA A 310 -15.80 5.11 -7.91
N ILE A 311 -14.53 5.43 -8.15
CA ILE A 311 -13.96 6.74 -7.83
C ILE A 311 -13.17 7.29 -9.01
N LYS A 312 -13.18 8.60 -9.14
CA LYS A 312 -12.34 9.36 -10.07
C LYS A 312 -11.28 10.11 -9.29
N ILE A 313 -10.02 9.78 -9.55
CA ILE A 313 -8.85 10.41 -8.94
C ILE A 313 -8.28 11.41 -9.95
N SER A 314 -8.32 12.69 -9.59
CA SER A 314 -7.70 13.80 -10.33
C SER A 314 -6.41 14.25 -9.63
N SER A 315 -5.77 15.31 -10.15
CA SER A 315 -4.52 15.80 -9.58
C SER A 315 -4.65 16.28 -8.13
N ASP A 316 -5.78 16.87 -7.75
CA ASP A 316 -5.98 17.58 -6.48
C ASP A 316 -7.16 17.05 -5.66
N LYS A 317 -7.97 16.15 -6.22
CA LYS A 317 -9.20 15.65 -5.57
C LYS A 317 -9.54 14.22 -5.98
N VAL A 318 -10.38 13.59 -5.16
CA VAL A 318 -11.08 12.34 -5.48
C VAL A 318 -12.59 12.57 -5.39
N GLU A 319 -13.31 12.02 -6.36
CA GLU A 319 -14.78 12.11 -6.46
C GLU A 319 -15.39 10.72 -6.68
N ASN A 320 -16.64 10.51 -6.30
CA ASN A 320 -17.36 9.29 -6.71
C ASN A 320 -17.69 9.38 -8.21
N ALA A 321 -17.65 8.24 -8.89
CA ALA A 321 -17.85 8.13 -10.34
C ALA A 321 -19.04 7.22 -10.72
N ASP A 322 -19.93 6.98 -9.76
CA ASP A 322 -20.98 5.95 -9.77
C ASP A 322 -22.40 6.51 -9.96
N GLY A 323 -22.51 7.77 -10.42
CA GLY A 323 -23.78 8.43 -10.72
C GLY A 323 -24.61 8.89 -9.51
N ALA A 324 -24.14 8.66 -8.27
CA ALA A 324 -24.75 9.25 -7.07
C ALA A 324 -24.39 10.74 -6.89
N PRO A 325 -25.04 11.48 -5.97
CA PRO A 325 -24.66 12.85 -5.63
C PRO A 325 -23.16 12.97 -5.37
N VAL A 326 -22.51 14.01 -5.91
CA VAL A 326 -21.05 14.09 -5.89
C VAL A 326 -20.52 14.37 -4.48
N ILE A 327 -19.65 13.50 -4.00
CA ILE A 327 -18.75 13.73 -2.88
C ILE A 327 -17.37 14.01 -3.45
N SER A 328 -16.72 15.06 -2.96
CA SER A 328 -15.41 15.52 -3.43
C SER A 328 -14.50 15.75 -2.23
N ILE A 329 -13.39 15.02 -2.17
CA ILE A 329 -12.37 15.15 -1.11
C ILE A 329 -11.10 15.69 -1.75
N ARG A 330 -10.57 16.79 -1.22
CA ARG A 330 -9.28 17.35 -1.67
C ARG A 330 -8.12 16.49 -1.16
N LEU A 331 -7.15 16.24 -2.02
CA LEU A 331 -5.94 15.46 -1.75
C LEU A 331 -4.72 16.35 -1.46
N GLN A 332 -4.83 17.65 -1.71
CA GLN A 332 -3.81 18.69 -1.47
C GLN A 332 -4.43 19.92 -0.82
#